data_AF-A0A2V8RG88-F1
#
_entry.id   AF-A0A2V8RG88-F1
#
_cell.length_a   1.000
_cell.length_b   1.000
_cell.length_c   1.000
_cell.angle_alpha   90.00
_cell.angle_beta   90.00
_cell.angle_gamma   90.00
#
_symmetry.space_group_name_H-M   'P 1'
#
loop_
_entity.id
_entity.type
_entity.pdbx_description
1 polymer ?
#
loop_
_entity_poly.entity_id
_entity_poly.type
_entity_poly.pdbx_seq_one_letter_code
_entity_poly.pdbx_strand_id
1 'polypeptide(L)'
;MSSMENFEQIHYLECPHFTVGHVDQWGEHGYLLYEDKVYFYEEDRKDQCGTTSAPMSVEAFLAYAEARSIAIPDDFLEKLKTRS
;
A
#
# COMPACT_ATOMS: atom_id res chain seq x y z
N MET A 1 13.22 -20.78 10.73
CA MET A 1 12.25 -19.76 11.15
C MET A 1 12.69 -18.48 10.51
N SER A 2 11.99 -18.09 9.44
CA SER A 2 12.36 -16.94 8.61
C SER A 2 12.16 -15.66 9.39
N SER A 3 13.20 -14.83 9.40
CA SER A 3 13.21 -13.47 9.89
C SER A 3 12.05 -12.70 9.25
N MET A 4 11.00 -12.41 10.01
CA MET A 4 10.09 -11.33 9.64
C MET A 4 10.92 -10.06 9.76
N GLU A 5 11.46 -9.59 8.63
CA GLU A 5 12.04 -8.27 8.52
C GLU A 5 10.93 -7.31 8.97
N ASN A 6 11.05 -6.81 10.21
CA ASN A 6 10.30 -5.65 10.66
C ASN A 6 10.75 -4.51 9.75
N PHE A 7 10.03 -4.31 8.64
CA PHE A 7 10.17 -3.10 7.85
C PHE A 7 9.86 -1.96 8.82
N GLU A 8 10.90 -1.21 9.18
CA GLU A 8 10.84 -0.08 10.09
C GLU A 8 9.58 0.73 9.81
N GLN A 9 8.78 0.91 10.86
CA GLN A 9 7.47 1.57 10.90
C GLN A 9 7.24 2.56 9.75
N ILE A 10 6.76 2.07 8.59
CA ILE A 10 6.36 2.97 7.51
C ILE A 10 5.07 3.63 8.00
N HIS A 11 5.18 4.89 8.40
CA HIS A 11 4.03 5.72 8.73
C HIS A 11 3.26 6.01 7.44
N TYR A 12 2.36 5.09 7.06
CA TYR A 12 1.68 5.15 5.76
C TYR A 12 0.92 6.46 5.53
N LEU A 13 0.45 7.12 6.61
CA LEU A 13 -0.18 8.44 6.58
C LEU A 13 0.73 9.55 6.01
N GLU A 14 2.04 9.38 6.07
CA GLU A 14 3.01 10.32 5.49
C GLU A 14 3.38 9.96 4.05
N CYS A 15 2.91 8.83 3.55
CA CYS A 15 3.15 8.34 2.20
C CYS A 15 1.92 8.61 1.31
N PRO A 16 2.10 8.81 -0.01
CA PRO A 16 0.99 8.65 -0.93
C PRO A 16 0.39 7.25 -0.75
N HIS A 17 -0.91 7.16 -0.48
CA HIS A 17 -1.62 5.90 -0.29
C HIS A 17 -3.08 6.02 -0.72
N PHE A 18 -3.70 4.87 -0.96
CA PHE A 18 -5.15 4.79 -1.16
C PHE A 18 -5.70 3.47 -0.62
N THR A 19 -6.95 3.51 -0.18
CA THR A 19 -7.66 2.36 0.37
C THR A 19 -8.36 1.58 -0.75
N VAL A 20 -8.41 0.25 -0.60
CA VAL A 20 -9.20 -0.64 -1.46
C VAL A 20 -10.27 -1.37 -0.66
N GLY A 21 -11.42 -1.60 -1.29
CA GLY A 21 -12.54 -2.28 -0.64
C GLY A 21 -13.33 -1.38 0.32
N HIS A 22 -13.91 -1.98 1.35
CA HIS A 22 -14.74 -1.28 2.34
C HIS A 22 -13.91 -0.97 3.59
N VAL A 23 -13.82 0.31 3.94
CA VAL A 23 -13.39 0.74 5.29
C VAL A 23 -14.50 0.38 6.27
N ASP A 24 -14.17 -0.35 7.33
CA ASP A 24 -15.15 -0.68 8.37
C ASP A 24 -14.62 -0.40 9.78
N GLN A 25 -15.33 -0.94 10.78
CA GLN A 25 -14.98 -0.76 12.20
C GLN A 25 -13.75 -1.55 12.64
N TRP A 26 -13.28 -2.50 11.81
CA TRP A 26 -12.14 -3.36 12.06
C TRP A 26 -10.86 -2.76 11.47
N GLY A 27 -10.97 -2.08 10.33
CA GLY A 27 -9.79 -1.50 9.72
C GLY A 27 -9.97 -0.96 8.33
N GLU A 28 -8.82 -0.72 7.71
CA GLU A 28 -8.71 -0.41 6.30
C GLU A 28 -7.50 -1.11 5.68
N HIS A 29 -7.61 -1.38 4.39
CA HIS A 29 -6.59 -2.06 3.61
C HIS A 29 -6.30 -1.22 2.39
N GLY A 30 -5.06 -1.15 1.95
CA GLY A 30 -4.73 -0.31 0.82
C GLY A 30 -3.35 -0.54 0.27
N TYR A 31 -2.96 0.39 -0.59
CA TYR A 31 -1.63 0.43 -1.15
C TYR A 31 -0.99 1.79 -0.88
N LEU A 32 0.29 1.80 -0.57
CA LEU A 32 1.09 3.00 -0.39
C LEU A 32 2.32 2.96 -1.28
N LEU A 33 2.80 4.13 -1.70
CA LEU A 33 4.04 4.31 -2.45
C LEU A 33 5.13 4.81 -1.51
N TYR A 34 6.22 4.06 -1.39
CA TYR A 34 7.39 4.43 -0.60
C TYR A 34 8.66 3.91 -1.29
N GLU A 35 9.69 4.76 -1.42
CA GLU A 35 10.97 4.41 -2.07
C GLU A 35 10.81 3.65 -3.41
N ASP A 36 9.95 4.18 -4.29
CA ASP A 36 9.66 3.64 -5.63
C ASP A 36 9.13 2.20 -5.65
N LYS A 37 8.58 1.79 -4.51
CA LYS A 37 7.88 0.51 -4.32
C LYS A 37 6.48 0.75 -3.80
N VAL A 38 5.57 -0.11 -4.21
CA VAL A 38 4.20 -0.13 -3.72
C VAL A 38 4.08 -1.23 -2.67
N TYR A 39 3.62 -0.86 -1.48
CA TYR A 39 3.39 -1.78 -0.36
C TYR A 39 1.90 -1.93 -0.14
N PHE A 40 1.47 -3.14 0.22
CA PHE A 40 0.16 -3.34 0.81
C PHE A 40 0.19 -2.89 2.28
N TYR A 41 -0.83 -2.17 2.72
CA TYR A 41 -1.01 -1.85 4.14
C TYR A 41 -2.34 -2.37 4.67
N GLU A 42 -2.32 -2.74 5.94
CA GLU A 42 -3.51 -3.11 6.73
C GLU A 42 -3.44 -2.37 8.06
N GLU A 43 -4.45 -1.54 8.32
CA GLU A 43 -4.61 -0.83 9.59
C GLU A 43 -5.72 -1.49 10.40
N ASP A 44 -5.38 -2.06 11.57
CA ASP A 44 -6.37 -2.48 12.56
C ASP A 44 -6.65 -1.31 13.53
N ARG A 45 -7.89 -0.82 13.53
CA ARG A 45 -8.32 0.31 14.37
C ARG A 45 -8.34 0.00 15.87
N LYS A 46 -8.35 -1.28 16.26
CA LYS A 46 -8.28 -1.68 17.67
C LYS A 46 -6.87 -1.60 18.22
N ASP A 47 -5.89 -1.99 17.40
CA ASP A 47 -4.49 -2.08 17.83
C ASP A 47 -3.67 -0.86 17.43
N GLN A 48 -4.22 0.06 16.63
CA GLN A 48 -3.53 1.25 16.08
C GLN A 48 -2.20 0.89 15.42
N CYS A 49 -2.11 -0.33 14.88
CA CYS A 49 -0.93 -0.87 14.25
C CYS A 49 -1.24 -1.04 12.76
N GLY A 50 -0.72 -0.12 11.95
CA GLY A 50 -0.63 -0.29 10.50
C GLY A 50 0.53 -1.24 10.19
N THR A 51 0.24 -2.39 9.60
CA THR A 51 1.29 -3.28 9.05
C THR A 51 1.45 -3.02 7.57
N THR A 52 2.69 -3.05 7.08
CA THR A 52 3.00 -2.95 5.65
C THR A 52 3.68 -4.23 5.19
N SER A 53 3.35 -4.69 3.99
CA SER A 53 3.88 -5.94 3.44
C SER A 53 3.92 -5.94 1.91
N ALA A 54 4.51 -7.00 1.36
CA ALA A 54 4.53 -7.30 -0.07
C ALA A 54 4.99 -6.12 -0.96
N PRO A 55 6.24 -5.63 -0.80
CA PRO A 55 6.77 -4.59 -1.67
C PRO A 55 6.83 -5.06 -3.12
N MET A 56 6.24 -4.29 -4.03
CA MET A 56 6.25 -4.52 -5.47
C MET A 56 6.87 -3.31 -6.17
N SER A 57 7.54 -3.51 -7.31
CA SER A 57 7.89 -2.38 -8.18
C SER A 57 6.61 -1.73 -8.72
N VAL A 58 6.70 -0.46 -9.12
CA VAL A 58 5.58 0.25 -9.75
C VAL A 58 5.02 -0.53 -10.95
N GLU A 59 5.88 -1.06 -11.82
CA GLU A 59 5.47 -1.86 -12.98
C GLU A 59 4.71 -3.14 -12.58
N ALA A 60 5.23 -3.86 -11.58
CA ALA A 60 4.60 -5.09 -11.10
C ALA A 60 3.25 -4.80 -10.43
N PHE A 61 3.15 -3.67 -9.71
CA PHE A 61 1.89 -3.23 -9.11
C PHE A 61 0.86 -2.86 -10.17
N LEU A 62 1.24 -2.13 -11.23
CA LEU A 62 0.33 -1.77 -12.31
C LEU A 62 -0.24 -3.01 -13.02
N ALA A 63 0.63 -3.98 -13.33
CA ALA A 63 0.19 -5.25 -13.93
C ALA A 63 -0.72 -6.06 -12.99
N TYR A 64 -0.41 -6.07 -11.69
CA TYR A 64 -1.24 -6.72 -10.68
C TYR A 64 -2.62 -6.05 -10.55
N ALA A 65 -2.66 -4.71 -10.51
CA ALA A 65 -3.89 -3.94 -10.39
C ALA A 65 -4.80 -4.15 -11.61
N GLU A 66 -4.24 -4.17 -12.82
CA GLU A 66 -4.96 -4.50 -14.04
C GLU A 66 -5.56 -5.93 -13.97
N ALA A 67 -4.73 -6.92 -13.63
CA ALA A 67 -5.16 -8.33 -13.52
C ALA A 67 -6.24 -8.57 -12.47
N ARG A 68 -6.29 -7.73 -11.41
CA ARG A 68 -7.28 -7.80 -10.33
C ARG A 68 -8.42 -6.80 -10.47
N SER A 69 -8.44 -5.99 -11.53
CA SER A 69 -9.41 -4.91 -11.73
C SER A 69 -9.49 -3.95 -10.52
N ILE A 70 -8.33 -3.65 -9.92
CA ILE A 70 -8.22 -2.66 -8.85
C ILE A 70 -8.26 -1.28 -9.49
N ALA A 71 -9.26 -0.48 -9.13
CA ALA A 71 -9.33 0.92 -9.55
C ALA A 71 -8.30 1.73 -8.75
N ILE A 72 -7.28 2.23 -9.45
CA ILE A 72 -6.27 3.12 -8.86
C ILE A 72 -6.75 4.57 -9.05
N PRO A 73 -6.81 5.38 -7.98
CA PRO A 73 -7.11 6.80 -8.07
C PRO A 73 -6.12 7.57 -8.97
N ASP A 74 -6.61 8.56 -9.72
CA ASP A 74 -5.81 9.33 -10.68
C ASP A 74 -4.63 10.05 -10.00
N ASP A 75 -4.83 10.59 -8.79
CA ASP A 75 -3.79 11.25 -8.01
C ASP A 75 -2.67 10.28 -7.61
N PHE A 76 -3.01 9.05 -7.23
CA PHE A 76 -2.02 8.01 -6.96
C PHE A 76 -1.26 7.61 -8.23
N LEU A 77 -1.96 7.46 -9.37
CA LEU A 77 -1.35 7.20 -10.68
C LEU A 77 -0.35 8.29 -11.10
N GLU A 78 -0.64 9.55 -10.82
CA GLU A 78 0.29 10.66 -11.07
C GLU A 78 1.56 10.52 -10.23
N LYS A 79 1.43 10.17 -8.94
CA LYS A 79 2.60 9.96 -8.06
C LYS A 79 3.49 8.82 -8.53
N LEU A 80 2.92 7.74 -9.07
CA LEU A 80 3.68 6.63 -9.65
C LEU A 80 4.54 7.07 -10.84
N LYS A 81 4.04 7.98 -11.69
CA LYS A 81 4.73 8.48 -12.89
C LYS A 81 5.81 9.52 -12.61
N THR A 82 5.69 10.27 -11.51
CA THR A 82 6.58 11.41 -11.23
C THR A 82 7.92 10.99 -10.62
N ARG A 83 8.08 9.70 -10.27
CA ARG A 83 9.29 9.16 -9.64
C ARG A 83 9.98 8.06 -10.45
N SER A 84 9.52 7.82 -11.69
CA SER A 84 10.14 6.91 -12.67
C SER A 84 11.28 7.58 -13.44
#